data_AF-A0A290WZG4-F1
#
_entry.id   AF-A0A290WZG4-F1
#
_cell.length_a   1.000
_cell.length_b   1.000
_cell.length_c   1.000
_cell.angle_alpha   90.00
_cell.angle_beta   90.00
_cell.angle_gamma   90.00
#
_symmetry.space_group_name_H-M   'P 1'
#
loop_
_entity.id
_entity.type
_entity.pdbx_description
1 polymer ?
#
loop_
_entity_poly.entity_id
_entity_poly.type
_entity_poly.pdbx_seq_one_letter_code
_entity_poly.pdbx_strand_id
1 'polypeptide(L)'
;MLAPYVDKARGERYAVLSNELGFNPNARFPNLDTVLPLPPADLPPWNGDRDTLLHAAKGVRPPPAIPKPSAASLLQKPYFLAADYALRPTSLHSDAPTAPFSAYWQPASGQGLTEPARLIGDGEEFRHFSVHDADGKSRYGGVTWEQCLTIRHNHGAVEPRAAYSLLREVARPEPWLSCACGQACPVSGVWQPWVAGDHPLQAIVNQYWRQAWLTQGAPFPRPRRDWLLDLPDDEVTWHLMDMSLPDIG
;
A
#
# COMPACT_ATOMS: atom_id res chain seq x y z
N MET A 1 -6.01 37.04 -22.30
CA MET A 1 -7.25 36.77 -23.07
C MET A 1 -8.33 36.47 -22.03
N LEU A 2 -9.23 37.41 -21.75
CA LEU A 2 -10.33 37.20 -20.80
C LEU A 2 -11.38 36.33 -21.51
N ALA A 3 -11.77 35.20 -20.91
CA ALA A 3 -12.83 34.36 -21.47
C ALA A 3 -14.13 35.19 -21.52
N PRO A 4 -14.74 35.41 -22.70
CA PRO A 4 -15.87 36.34 -22.86
C PRO A 4 -17.19 35.82 -22.27
N TYR A 5 -17.22 34.58 -21.79
CA TYR A 5 -18.40 33.92 -21.23
C TYR A 5 -18.02 33.15 -19.97
N VAL A 6 -18.79 33.36 -18.89
CA VAL A 6 -18.63 32.60 -17.65
C VAL A 6 -19.28 31.23 -17.85
N ASP A 7 -18.46 30.17 -17.77
CA ASP A 7 -18.94 28.79 -17.81
C ASP A 7 -19.66 28.45 -16.50
N LYS A 8 -20.98 28.68 -16.47
CA LYS A 8 -21.82 28.45 -15.30
C LYS A 8 -21.79 27.00 -14.83
N ALA A 9 -21.77 26.05 -15.76
CA ALA A 9 -21.75 24.62 -15.45
C ALA A 9 -20.43 24.22 -14.77
N ARG A 10 -19.28 24.75 -15.21
CA ARG A 10 -18.01 24.58 -14.47
C ARG A 10 -18.06 25.28 -13.12
N GLY A 11 -18.63 26.48 -13.06
CA GLY A 11 -18.80 27.24 -11.82
C GLY A 11 -19.56 26.46 -10.75
N GLU A 12 -20.65 25.79 -11.12
CA GLU A 12 -21.42 24.93 -10.20
C GLU A 12 -20.59 23.75 -9.67
N ARG A 13 -19.82 23.07 -10.52
CA ARG A 13 -18.93 21.97 -10.08
C ARG A 13 -17.83 22.46 -9.15
N TYR A 14 -17.20 23.59 -9.46
CA TYR A 14 -16.23 24.23 -8.57
C TYR A 14 -16.84 24.55 -7.20
N ALA A 15 -18.07 25.08 -7.17
CA ALA A 15 -18.75 25.40 -5.92
C ALA A 15 -19.01 24.14 -5.05
N VAL A 16 -19.46 23.04 -5.66
CA VAL A 16 -19.67 21.76 -4.94
C VAL A 16 -18.35 21.25 -4.33
N LEU A 17 -17.27 21.25 -5.10
CA LEU A 17 -15.95 20.79 -4.65
C LEU A 17 -15.38 21.71 -3.55
N SER A 18 -15.54 23.03 -3.72
CA SER A 18 -15.11 24.02 -2.73
C SER A 18 -15.85 23.86 -1.41
N ASN A 19 -17.16 23.61 -1.45
CA ASN A 19 -17.96 23.37 -0.25
C ASN A 19 -17.51 22.09 0.48
N GLU A 20 -17.19 21.03 -0.26
CA GLU A 20 -16.65 19.80 0.34
C GLU A 20 -15.29 20.03 1.00
N LEU A 21 -14.38 20.77 0.36
CA LEU A 21 -13.07 21.11 0.96
C LEU A 21 -13.23 21.99 2.22
N GLY A 22 -14.21 22.89 2.23
CA GLY A 22 -14.54 23.73 3.39
C GLY A 22 -15.07 22.91 4.57
N PHE A 23 -15.89 21.89 4.30
CA PHE A 23 -16.43 20.99 5.33
C PHE A 23 -15.40 19.95 5.80
N ASN A 24 -14.64 19.38 4.86
CA ASN A 24 -13.64 18.35 5.11
C ASN A 24 -12.28 18.76 4.52
N PRO A 25 -11.42 19.40 5.32
CA PRO A 25 -10.08 19.83 4.88
C PRO A 25 -9.16 18.68 4.43
N ASN A 26 -9.49 17.44 4.80
CA ASN A 26 -8.75 16.25 4.40
C ASN A 26 -9.23 15.67 3.06
N ALA A 27 -10.32 16.17 2.49
CA ALA A 27 -10.81 15.72 1.18
C ALA A 27 -9.79 16.02 0.08
N ARG A 28 -9.62 15.07 -0.85
CA ARG A 28 -8.75 15.22 -2.02
C ARG A 28 -9.46 14.63 -3.24
N PHE A 29 -9.24 15.23 -4.40
CA PHE A 29 -9.88 14.88 -5.66
C PHE A 29 -8.84 14.55 -6.74
N PRO A 30 -8.12 13.41 -6.62
CA PRO A 30 -7.10 13.03 -7.60
C PRO A 30 -7.65 12.78 -9.01
N ASN A 31 -8.96 12.50 -9.14
CA ASN A 31 -9.62 12.25 -10.41
C ASN A 31 -10.46 13.45 -10.87
N LEU A 32 -10.08 14.67 -10.46
CA LEU A 32 -10.82 15.90 -10.74
C LEU A 32 -11.08 16.10 -12.24
N ASP A 33 -10.10 15.81 -13.08
CA ASP A 33 -10.18 16.02 -14.53
C ASP A 33 -11.28 15.16 -15.19
N THR A 34 -11.73 14.08 -14.53
CA THR A 34 -12.82 13.22 -15.03
C THR A 34 -14.20 13.86 -14.86
N VAL A 35 -14.34 14.84 -13.98
CA VAL A 35 -15.60 15.55 -13.73
C VAL A 35 -15.52 17.03 -14.03
N LEU A 36 -14.32 17.60 -14.06
CA LEU A 36 -14.11 19.02 -14.25
C LEU A 36 -12.83 19.25 -15.07
N PRO A 37 -12.78 18.80 -16.34
CA PRO A 37 -11.65 19.07 -17.20
C PRO A 37 -11.50 20.59 -17.39
N LEU A 38 -10.31 21.05 -17.77
CA LEU A 38 -10.11 22.46 -18.10
C LEU A 38 -10.58 22.77 -19.53
N PRO A 39 -11.04 24.01 -19.82
CA PRO A 39 -11.31 24.43 -21.19
C PRO A 39 -10.09 24.22 -22.11
N PRO A 40 -10.30 23.87 -23.40
CA PRO A 40 -11.57 23.87 -24.13
C PRO A 40 -12.36 22.54 -24.05
N ALA A 41 -11.92 21.55 -23.28
CA ALA A 41 -12.56 20.23 -23.24
C ALA A 41 -14.00 20.29 -22.71
N ASP A 42 -14.92 19.59 -23.36
CA ASP A 42 -16.32 19.54 -22.96
C ASP A 42 -16.52 18.95 -21.57
N LEU A 43 -17.53 19.44 -20.86
CA LEU A 43 -17.88 18.89 -19.55
C LEU A 43 -18.57 17.53 -19.71
N PRO A 44 -18.12 16.49 -18.98
CA PRO A 44 -18.82 15.20 -18.93
C PRO A 44 -20.24 15.35 -18.38
N PRO A 45 -21.22 14.53 -18.78
CA PRO A 45 -22.58 14.59 -18.26
C PRO A 45 -22.62 14.50 -16.72
N TRP A 46 -23.50 15.29 -16.11
CA TRP A 46 -23.75 15.25 -14.66
C TRP A 46 -25.21 15.59 -14.39
N ASN A 47 -25.85 14.82 -13.50
CA ASN A 47 -27.27 14.95 -13.16
C ASN A 47 -27.55 16.06 -12.13
N GLY A 48 -26.53 16.81 -11.69
CA GLY A 48 -26.66 17.85 -10.65
C GLY A 48 -26.57 17.31 -9.21
N ASP A 49 -26.45 16.00 -9.02
CA ASP A 49 -26.33 15.41 -7.68
C ASP A 49 -24.92 15.57 -7.12
N ARG A 50 -24.81 16.16 -5.93
CA ARG A 50 -23.52 16.42 -5.26
C ARG A 50 -22.70 15.13 -5.06
N ASP A 51 -23.33 14.07 -4.58
CA ASP A 51 -22.59 12.88 -4.15
C ASP A 51 -22.05 12.11 -5.35
N THR A 52 -22.76 12.10 -6.49
CA THR A 52 -22.24 11.54 -7.75
C THR A 52 -20.99 12.28 -8.22
N LEU A 53 -20.97 13.62 -8.17
CA LEU A 53 -19.81 14.43 -8.55
C LEU A 53 -18.61 14.15 -7.64
N LEU A 54 -18.83 14.19 -6.32
CA LEU A 54 -17.77 13.96 -5.33
C LEU A 54 -17.21 12.54 -5.42
N HIS A 55 -18.06 11.52 -5.60
CA HIS A 55 -17.61 10.13 -5.73
C HIS A 55 -16.79 9.88 -6.99
N ALA A 56 -17.14 10.52 -8.11
CA ALA A 56 -16.37 10.42 -9.34
C ALA A 56 -15.02 11.15 -9.26
N ALA A 57 -14.94 12.27 -8.52
CA ALA A 57 -13.71 13.03 -8.33
C ALA A 57 -12.73 12.42 -7.31
N LYS A 58 -13.25 11.65 -6.33
CA LYS A 58 -12.46 11.01 -5.27
C LYS A 58 -11.53 9.94 -5.83
N GLY A 59 -10.45 9.67 -5.08
CA GLY A 59 -9.61 8.50 -5.32
C GLY A 59 -10.38 7.21 -5.07
N VAL A 60 -9.84 6.13 -5.60
CA VAL A 60 -10.43 4.80 -5.49
C VAL A 60 -9.49 3.83 -4.78
N ARG A 61 -10.03 2.77 -4.20
CA ARG A 61 -9.24 1.63 -3.76
C ARG A 61 -9.98 0.33 -4.06
N PRO A 62 -9.29 -0.70 -4.54
CA PRO A 62 -9.85 -2.04 -4.51
C PRO A 62 -10.01 -2.50 -3.04
N PRO A 63 -10.90 -3.47 -2.76
CA PRO A 63 -10.95 -4.09 -1.45
C PRO A 63 -9.60 -4.73 -1.13
N PRO A 64 -9.22 -4.78 0.17
CA PRO A 64 -7.96 -5.40 0.58
C PRO A 64 -7.86 -6.81 0.00
N ALA A 65 -6.68 -7.16 -0.50
CA ALA A 65 -6.48 -8.47 -1.09
C ALA A 65 -6.70 -9.55 -0.02
N ILE A 66 -7.30 -10.68 -0.40
CA ILE A 66 -7.35 -11.85 0.47
C ILE A 66 -5.89 -12.28 0.70
N PRO A 67 -5.40 -12.30 1.96
CA PRO A 67 -4.01 -12.63 2.24
C PRO A 67 -3.70 -14.04 1.74
N LYS A 68 -2.60 -14.18 1.00
CA LYS A 68 -2.13 -15.50 0.56
C LYS A 68 -1.46 -16.22 1.74
N PRO A 69 -1.76 -17.51 1.98
CA PRO A 69 -1.08 -18.27 3.03
C PRO A 69 0.44 -18.28 2.82
N SER A 70 1.19 -17.95 3.87
CA SER A 70 2.65 -18.12 3.90
C SER A 70 3.00 -19.54 4.35
N ALA A 71 4.28 -19.94 4.24
CA ALA A 71 4.75 -21.20 4.81
C ALA A 71 4.42 -21.31 6.31
N ALA A 72 4.57 -20.23 7.07
CA ALA A 72 4.22 -20.20 8.50
C ALA A 72 2.70 -20.33 8.74
N SER A 73 1.85 -19.88 7.82
CA SER A 73 0.40 -20.01 7.91
C SER A 73 -0.09 -21.44 7.71
N LEU A 74 0.74 -22.30 7.14
CA LEU A 74 0.44 -23.72 6.94
C LEU A 74 0.97 -24.59 8.09
N LEU A 75 1.76 -24.03 9.01
CA LEU A 75 2.28 -24.75 10.18
C LEU A 75 1.25 -24.78 11.31
N GLN A 76 1.36 -25.79 12.18
CA GLN A 76 0.59 -25.84 13.42
C GLN A 76 1.25 -24.97 14.50
N LYS A 77 0.51 -24.68 15.58
CA LYS A 77 1.10 -24.08 16.80
C LYS A 77 2.30 -24.93 17.26
N PRO A 78 3.40 -24.30 17.71
CA PRO A 78 3.57 -22.87 17.99
C PRO A 78 4.06 -22.01 16.80
N TYR A 79 4.28 -22.59 15.63
CA TYR A 79 4.86 -21.90 14.47
C TYR A 79 3.82 -21.21 13.56
N PHE A 80 2.53 -21.49 13.80
CA PHE A 80 1.43 -20.89 13.07
C PHE A 80 1.49 -19.36 13.12
N LEU A 81 1.36 -18.72 11.96
CA LEU A 81 1.15 -17.28 11.81
C LEU A 81 0.03 -17.02 10.79
N ALA A 82 -0.99 -16.26 11.17
CA ALA A 82 -2.08 -15.95 10.26
C ALA A 82 -1.58 -15.20 9.01
N ALA A 83 -2.21 -15.48 7.86
CA ALA A 83 -1.70 -15.08 6.53
C ALA A 83 -1.62 -13.56 6.30
N ASP A 84 -2.37 -12.79 7.09
CA ASP A 84 -2.38 -11.33 7.12
C ASP A 84 -1.23 -10.71 7.92
N TYR A 85 -0.38 -11.52 8.57
CA TYR A 85 0.74 -11.04 9.36
C TYR A 85 2.09 -11.58 8.86
N ALA A 86 3.13 -10.80 9.10
CA ALA A 86 4.53 -11.23 9.05
C ALA A 86 5.20 -10.95 10.39
N LEU A 87 6.29 -11.65 10.63
CA LEU A 87 7.13 -11.44 11.81
C LEU A 87 8.25 -10.48 11.45
N ARG A 88 8.37 -9.40 12.23
CA ARG A 88 9.48 -8.45 12.14
C ARG A 88 10.37 -8.63 13.36
N PRO A 89 11.63 -9.04 13.19
CA PRO A 89 12.60 -9.07 14.27
C PRO A 89 12.77 -7.68 14.89
N THR A 90 13.06 -7.65 16.18
CA THR A 90 13.28 -6.44 16.95
C THR A 90 14.64 -6.52 17.60
N SER A 91 15.25 -5.38 17.91
CA SER A 91 16.53 -5.39 18.64
C SER A 91 16.42 -5.83 20.12
N LEU A 92 15.26 -6.35 20.56
CA LEU A 92 15.08 -6.90 21.90
C LEU A 92 15.55 -8.36 21.94
N HIS A 93 16.59 -8.58 22.73
CA HIS A 93 17.24 -9.89 22.87
C HIS A 93 17.07 -10.45 24.28
N SER A 94 17.12 -11.78 24.41
CA SER A 94 17.10 -12.51 25.67
C SER A 94 18.09 -13.67 25.64
N ASP A 95 18.97 -13.72 26.64
CA ASP A 95 19.87 -14.86 26.92
C ASP A 95 19.36 -15.72 28.09
N ALA A 96 18.19 -15.39 28.64
CA ALA A 96 17.57 -16.16 29.73
C ALA A 96 17.22 -17.58 29.26
N PRO A 97 17.12 -18.56 30.18
CA PRO A 97 16.70 -19.92 29.82
C PRO A 97 15.21 -20.02 29.45
N THR A 98 14.39 -19.06 29.90
CA THR A 98 12.95 -19.00 29.64
C THR A 98 12.55 -17.68 29.01
N ALA A 99 11.44 -17.68 28.28
CA ALA A 99 10.90 -16.47 27.68
C ALA A 99 10.39 -15.52 28.77
N PRO A 100 10.78 -14.23 28.73
CA PRO A 100 10.38 -13.24 29.73
C PRO A 100 8.90 -12.82 29.62
N PHE A 101 8.28 -13.10 28.48
CA PHE A 101 6.86 -12.91 28.22
C PHE A 101 6.45 -13.66 26.95
N SER A 102 5.14 -13.86 26.79
CA SER A 102 4.55 -14.52 25.63
C SER A 102 4.77 -13.70 24.35
N ALA A 103 5.56 -14.22 23.40
CA ALA A 103 5.78 -13.58 22.10
C ALA A 103 6.31 -14.57 21.06
N TYR A 104 6.46 -14.12 19.81
CA TYR A 104 7.24 -14.85 18.83
C TYR A 104 8.73 -14.59 19.08
N TRP A 105 9.51 -15.66 19.14
CA TRP A 105 10.96 -15.61 19.36
C TRP A 105 11.68 -16.44 18.30
N GLN A 106 12.84 -15.95 17.85
CA GLN A 106 13.74 -16.64 16.93
C GLN A 106 15.19 -16.61 17.45
N PRO A 107 16.06 -17.57 17.08
CA PRO A 107 17.48 -17.49 17.42
C PRO A 107 18.17 -16.36 16.64
N ALA A 108 18.88 -15.46 17.34
CA ALA A 108 19.54 -14.28 16.78
C ALA A 108 20.99 -14.56 16.32
N SER A 109 21.66 -15.52 16.97
CA SER A 109 23.09 -15.79 16.77
C SER A 109 23.44 -17.27 17.03
N GLY A 110 24.31 -17.82 16.18
CA GLY A 110 24.88 -19.16 16.30
C GLY A 110 25.10 -19.83 14.94
N GLN A 111 26.24 -20.52 14.78
CA GLN A 111 26.64 -21.10 13.50
C GLN A 111 25.69 -22.25 13.11
N GLY A 112 24.95 -22.09 12.00
CA GLY A 112 23.97 -23.09 11.53
C GLY A 112 22.60 -23.06 12.22
N LEU A 113 22.32 -22.04 13.04
CA LEU A 113 21.02 -21.88 13.69
C LEU A 113 20.07 -21.07 12.79
N THR A 114 19.27 -21.76 12.00
CA THR A 114 18.17 -21.15 11.24
C THR A 114 16.88 -21.86 11.61
N GLU A 115 16.27 -21.49 12.74
CA GLU A 115 14.91 -21.93 13.07
C GLU A 115 13.90 -20.82 12.79
N PRO A 116 12.70 -21.15 12.29
CA PRO A 116 11.63 -20.18 12.16
C PRO A 116 11.18 -19.70 13.53
N ALA A 117 10.81 -18.43 13.61
CA ALA A 117 10.21 -17.85 14.79
C ALA A 117 8.97 -18.65 15.24
N ARG A 118 8.83 -18.87 16.55
CA ARG A 118 7.71 -19.59 17.14
C ARG A 118 7.11 -18.82 18.31
N LEU A 119 5.82 -19.01 18.56
CA LEU A 119 5.17 -18.47 19.74
C LEU A 119 5.62 -19.24 20.99
N ILE A 120 6.26 -18.55 21.93
CA ILE A 120 6.71 -19.10 23.22
C ILE A 120 5.93 -18.39 24.31
N GLY A 121 5.37 -19.14 25.26
CA GLY A 121 4.64 -18.58 26.39
C GLY A 121 5.56 -17.92 27.44
N ASP A 122 4.99 -17.04 28.25
CA ASP A 122 5.66 -16.49 29.42
C ASP A 122 6.16 -17.62 30.35
N GLY A 123 7.44 -17.58 30.69
CA GLY A 123 8.11 -18.59 31.52
C GLY A 123 8.37 -19.94 30.82
N GLU A 124 8.00 -20.11 29.54
CA GLU A 124 8.32 -21.32 28.78
C GLU A 124 9.81 -21.35 28.42
N GLU A 125 10.44 -22.52 28.51
CA GLU A 125 11.87 -22.68 28.20
C GLU A 125 12.17 -22.47 26.71
N PHE A 126 13.24 -21.73 26.46
CA PHE A 126 13.81 -21.65 25.13
C PHE A 126 14.42 -22.98 24.72
N ARG A 127 14.41 -23.26 23.41
CA ARG A 127 15.02 -24.48 22.88
C ARG A 127 16.54 -24.40 23.05
N HIS A 128 17.13 -25.45 23.60
CA HIS A 128 18.57 -25.59 23.70
C HIS A 128 19.13 -26.17 22.40
N PHE A 129 20.23 -25.58 21.91
CA PHE A 129 20.91 -26.06 20.72
C PHE A 129 22.28 -26.65 21.08
N SER A 130 22.58 -27.81 20.51
CA SER A 130 23.87 -28.47 20.65
C SER A 130 24.86 -27.85 19.66
N VAL A 131 25.92 -27.23 20.17
CA VAL A 131 27.06 -26.78 19.37
C VAL A 131 28.16 -27.83 19.48
N HIS A 132 28.70 -28.28 18.35
CA HIS A 132 29.85 -29.19 18.34
C HIS A 132 31.15 -28.40 18.46
N ASP A 133 31.98 -28.73 19.44
CA ASP A 133 33.34 -28.18 19.56
C ASP A 133 34.28 -28.81 18.51
N ALA A 134 35.47 -28.23 18.30
CA ALA A 134 36.48 -28.75 17.37
C ALA A 134 36.92 -30.19 17.67
N ASP A 135 36.74 -30.63 18.93
CA ASP A 135 36.97 -32.00 19.40
C ASP A 135 35.75 -32.94 19.27
N GLY A 136 34.69 -32.52 18.56
CA GLY A 136 33.47 -33.32 18.32
C GLY A 136 32.53 -33.48 19.52
N LYS A 137 32.83 -32.87 20.67
CA LYS A 137 31.95 -32.88 21.85
C LYS A 137 30.81 -31.88 21.69
N SER A 138 29.57 -32.32 21.91
CA SER A 138 28.41 -31.43 21.96
C SER A 138 28.39 -30.66 23.28
N ARG A 139 28.45 -29.33 23.22
CA ARG A 139 28.14 -28.43 24.34
C ARG A 139 26.83 -27.71 24.03
N TYR A 140 26.00 -27.47 25.05
CA TYR A 140 24.88 -26.56 24.92
C TYR A 140 25.44 -25.14 24.85
N GLY A 141 25.32 -24.49 23.69
CA GLY A 141 25.73 -23.09 23.51
C GLY A 141 24.66 -22.17 24.07
N GLY A 142 25.05 -21.06 24.71
CA GLY A 142 24.12 -19.97 25.01
C GLY A 142 23.61 -19.40 23.70
N VAL A 143 22.32 -19.54 23.43
CA VAL A 143 21.67 -18.98 22.24
C VAL A 143 20.93 -17.73 22.65
N THR A 144 21.29 -16.61 22.02
CA THR A 144 20.56 -15.37 22.17
C THR A 144 19.29 -15.44 21.34
N TRP A 145 18.15 -15.21 21.97
CA TRP A 145 16.86 -15.15 21.30
C TRP A 145 16.46 -13.71 21.02
N GLU A 146 15.92 -13.46 19.84
CA GLU A 146 15.41 -12.16 19.40
C GLU A 146 13.87 -12.19 19.36
N GLN A 147 13.25 -11.16 19.92
CA GLN A 147 11.79 -11.01 19.89
C GLN A 147 11.34 -10.55 18.51
N CYS A 148 10.26 -11.15 18.00
CA CYS A 148 9.59 -10.76 16.77
C CYS A 148 8.20 -10.18 17.04
N LEU A 149 7.89 -9.07 16.38
CA LEU A 149 6.55 -8.48 16.37
C LEU A 149 5.71 -9.03 15.22
N THR A 150 4.44 -9.31 15.49
CA THR A 150 3.44 -9.56 14.44
C THR A 150 3.00 -8.24 13.84
N ILE A 151 3.40 -7.98 12.59
CA ILE A 151 3.00 -6.80 11.83
C ILE A 151 2.06 -7.22 10.71
N ARG A 152 1.04 -6.40 10.42
CA ARG A 152 0.17 -6.63 9.27
C ARG A 152 1.01 -6.63 7.99
N HIS A 153 0.95 -7.73 7.24
CA HIS A 153 1.71 -7.94 6.03
C HIS A 153 0.76 -8.13 4.85
N ASN A 154 0.76 -7.13 3.98
CA ASN A 154 -0.08 -7.15 2.79
C ASN A 154 0.64 -7.75 1.57
N HIS A 155 1.79 -8.42 1.73
CA HIS A 155 2.54 -9.08 0.64
C HIS A 155 2.83 -8.17 -0.58
N GLY A 156 3.13 -6.90 -0.35
CA GLY A 156 3.36 -5.93 -1.43
C GLY A 156 2.08 -5.43 -2.11
N ALA A 157 0.90 -5.66 -1.52
CA ALA A 157 -0.34 -5.10 -2.05
C ALA A 157 -0.29 -3.56 -2.05
N VAL A 158 -0.75 -3.01 -3.16
CA VAL A 158 -0.89 -1.58 -3.39
C VAL A 158 -2.20 -1.13 -2.73
N GLU A 159 -2.09 -0.78 -1.44
CA GLU A 159 -3.21 -0.35 -0.62
C GLU A 159 -2.96 1.08 -0.11
N PRO A 160 -3.33 2.10 -0.90
CA PRO A 160 -3.15 3.49 -0.47
C PRO A 160 -3.92 3.75 0.82
N ARG A 161 -3.23 4.30 1.81
CA ARG A 161 -3.82 4.59 3.13
C ARG A 161 -4.63 5.86 3.05
N ALA A 162 -5.88 5.80 3.49
CA ALA A 162 -6.73 6.96 3.66
C ALA A 162 -7.62 6.76 4.88
N ALA A 163 -8.02 7.88 5.51
CA ALA A 163 -9.09 7.82 6.50
C ALA A 163 -10.39 7.31 5.86
N TYR A 164 -11.27 6.75 6.68
CA TYR A 164 -12.56 6.26 6.22
C TYR A 164 -13.33 7.36 5.48
N SER A 165 -14.08 7.01 4.43
CA SER A 165 -14.86 7.90 3.54
C SER A 165 -14.08 8.83 2.58
N LEU A 166 -12.74 8.86 2.63
CA LEU A 166 -11.92 9.66 1.70
C LEU A 166 -11.69 8.98 0.34
N LEU A 167 -11.85 7.65 0.29
CA LEU A 167 -11.73 6.83 -0.91
C LEU A 167 -13.02 6.11 -1.21
N ARG A 168 -13.31 5.94 -2.50
CA ARG A 168 -14.38 5.07 -3.00
C ARG A 168 -13.86 3.65 -3.14
N GLU A 169 -14.63 2.67 -2.68
CA GLU A 169 -14.32 1.26 -2.94
C GLU A 169 -14.80 0.85 -4.32
N VAL A 170 -13.94 0.15 -5.06
CA VAL A 170 -14.20 -0.31 -6.43
C VAL A 170 -13.86 -1.78 -6.55
N ALA A 171 -14.41 -2.45 -7.56
CA ALA A 171 -14.01 -3.81 -7.87
C ALA A 171 -12.51 -3.87 -8.20
N ARG A 172 -11.83 -4.92 -7.77
CA ARG A 172 -10.42 -5.13 -8.11
C ARG A 172 -10.31 -5.38 -9.62
N PRO A 173 -9.48 -4.64 -10.37
CA PRO A 173 -9.31 -4.87 -11.79
C PRO A 173 -8.71 -6.26 -12.07
N GLU A 174 -9.27 -6.95 -13.06
CA GLU A 174 -8.78 -8.22 -13.57
C GLU A 174 -8.47 -8.07 -15.07
N PRO A 175 -7.22 -8.30 -15.54
CA PRO A 175 -6.03 -8.62 -14.75
C PRO A 175 -5.52 -7.40 -13.95
N TRP A 176 -4.79 -7.67 -12.87
CA TRP A 176 -4.09 -6.62 -12.11
C TRP A 176 -2.92 -6.08 -12.94
N LEU A 177 -3.02 -4.84 -13.43
CA LEU A 177 -2.00 -4.22 -14.28
C LEU A 177 -1.05 -3.36 -13.46
N SER A 178 0.24 -3.47 -13.78
CA SER A 178 1.34 -2.67 -13.21
C SER A 178 2.27 -2.23 -14.34
N CYS A 179 2.67 -0.97 -14.35
CA CYS A 179 3.48 -0.37 -15.40
C CYS A 179 4.59 0.49 -14.80
N ALA A 180 5.76 0.50 -15.45
CA ALA A 180 6.83 1.43 -15.12
C ALA A 180 6.47 2.85 -15.60
N CYS A 181 6.99 3.87 -14.91
CA CYS A 181 6.71 5.28 -15.23
C CYS A 181 7.06 5.68 -16.68
N GLY A 182 8.03 5.00 -17.31
CA GLY A 182 8.44 5.26 -18.69
C GLY A 182 7.52 4.67 -19.77
N GLN A 183 6.55 3.82 -19.40
CA GLN A 183 5.62 3.20 -20.35
C GLN A 183 4.43 4.11 -20.67
N ALA A 184 3.78 3.89 -21.80
CA ALA A 184 2.47 4.48 -22.07
C ALA A 184 1.38 3.69 -21.33
N CYS A 185 0.35 4.40 -20.87
CA CYS A 185 -0.78 3.82 -20.17
C CYS A 185 -1.50 2.78 -21.05
N PRO A 186 -1.60 1.49 -20.66
CA PRO A 186 -2.16 0.46 -21.52
C PRO A 186 -3.68 0.50 -21.62
N VAL A 187 -4.37 1.03 -20.59
CA VAL A 187 -5.84 1.10 -20.49
C VAL A 187 -6.27 2.36 -19.77
N SER A 188 -7.40 2.93 -20.17
CA SER A 188 -7.98 4.08 -19.47
C SER A 188 -8.46 3.69 -18.07
N GLY A 189 -8.19 4.53 -17.08
CA GLY A 189 -8.58 4.24 -15.70
C GLY A 189 -7.85 5.06 -14.66
N VAL A 190 -8.10 4.73 -13.39
CA VAL A 190 -7.44 5.35 -12.24
C VAL A 190 -6.21 4.52 -11.85
N TRP A 191 -5.05 5.17 -11.81
CA TRP A 191 -3.77 4.56 -11.52
C TRP A 191 -3.17 5.12 -10.23
N GLN A 192 -2.61 4.24 -9.40
CA GLN A 192 -1.92 4.58 -8.15
C GLN A 192 -0.41 4.43 -8.34
N PRO A 193 0.41 5.45 -8.06
CA PRO A 193 1.85 5.30 -7.99
C PRO A 193 2.27 4.63 -6.69
N TRP A 194 3.34 3.86 -6.76
CA TRP A 194 3.83 3.08 -5.63
C TRP A 194 5.35 2.96 -5.66
N VAL A 195 5.97 3.14 -4.50
CA VAL A 195 7.37 2.78 -4.20
C VAL A 195 7.39 1.66 -3.15
N ALA A 196 8.53 0.98 -3.03
CA ALA A 196 8.74 -0.07 -2.05
C ALA A 196 8.47 0.40 -0.60
N GLY A 197 8.09 -0.54 0.27
CA GLY A 197 7.68 -0.24 1.65
C GLY A 197 8.79 0.25 2.58
N ASP A 198 10.04 0.12 2.16
CA ASP A 198 11.26 0.59 2.81
C ASP A 198 11.81 1.87 2.18
N HIS A 199 11.19 2.36 1.11
CA HIS A 199 11.63 3.55 0.40
C HIS A 199 11.42 4.83 1.25
N PRO A 200 12.40 5.74 1.36
CA PRO A 200 12.29 6.93 2.23
C PRO A 200 11.13 7.86 1.86
N LEU A 201 10.74 7.90 0.58
CA LEU A 201 9.61 8.70 0.09
C LEU A 201 8.27 7.96 0.09
N GLN A 202 8.17 6.73 0.63
CA GLN A 202 6.93 5.95 0.65
C GLN A 202 5.77 6.74 1.28
N ALA A 203 6.02 7.45 2.38
CA ALA A 203 5.02 8.27 3.04
C ALA A 203 4.51 9.46 2.21
N ILE A 204 5.17 9.80 1.10
CA ILE A 204 4.79 10.91 0.22
C ILE A 204 4.17 10.38 -1.09
N VAL A 205 4.71 9.27 -1.61
CA VAL A 205 4.32 8.69 -2.91
C VAL A 205 3.13 7.75 -2.78
N ASN A 206 3.09 6.88 -1.77
CA ASN A 206 2.06 5.85 -1.59
C ASN A 206 0.78 6.43 -0.96
N GLN A 207 0.47 7.67 -1.31
CA GLN A 207 -0.67 8.43 -0.83
C GLN A 207 -1.81 8.37 -1.82
N TYR A 208 -3.03 8.33 -1.31
CA TYR A 208 -4.21 8.13 -2.13
C TYR A 208 -4.52 9.32 -3.05
N TRP A 209 -4.10 10.53 -2.67
CA TRP A 209 -4.24 11.74 -3.49
C TRP A 209 -3.18 11.85 -4.59
N ARG A 210 -2.26 10.88 -4.71
CA ARG A 210 -1.30 10.79 -5.82
C ARG A 210 -1.84 9.95 -6.99
N GLN A 211 -3.06 9.42 -6.88
CA GLN A 211 -3.71 8.76 -7.99
C GLN A 211 -3.89 9.72 -9.17
N ALA A 212 -3.93 9.15 -10.36
CA ALA A 212 -4.20 9.88 -11.59
C ALA A 212 -5.16 9.08 -12.45
N TRP A 213 -6.19 9.73 -12.97
CA TRP A 213 -6.95 9.18 -14.09
C TRP A 213 -6.17 9.43 -15.38
N LEU A 214 -5.98 8.38 -16.17
CA LEU A 214 -5.22 8.43 -17.42
C LEU A 214 -6.04 7.79 -18.54
N THR A 215 -5.94 8.35 -19.74
CA THR A 215 -6.41 7.70 -20.97
C THR A 215 -5.39 6.70 -21.48
N GLN A 216 -5.86 5.68 -22.18
CA GLN A 216 -4.98 4.77 -22.91
C GLN A 216 -4.03 5.54 -23.84
N GLY A 217 -2.75 5.19 -23.81
CA GLY A 217 -1.68 5.84 -24.56
C GLY A 217 -1.07 7.07 -23.86
N ALA A 218 -1.72 7.62 -22.83
CA ALA A 218 -1.16 8.76 -22.10
C ALA A 218 0.12 8.37 -21.34
N PRO A 219 1.11 9.28 -21.23
CA PRO A 219 2.28 9.04 -20.39
C PRO A 219 1.88 9.11 -18.90
N PHE A 220 2.49 8.26 -18.07
CA PHE A 220 2.34 8.38 -16.63
C PHE A 220 2.99 9.68 -16.10
N PRO A 221 2.44 10.30 -15.03
CA PRO A 221 3.09 11.41 -14.34
C PRO A 221 4.49 11.03 -13.86
N ARG A 222 5.47 11.92 -14.08
CA ARG A 222 6.87 11.73 -13.72
C ARG A 222 7.18 12.41 -12.39
N PRO A 223 7.71 11.70 -11.38
CA PRO A 223 7.93 12.24 -10.04
C PRO A 223 8.74 13.56 -10.00
N ARG A 224 9.85 13.63 -10.74
CA ARG A 224 10.70 14.84 -10.79
C ARG A 224 10.01 16.03 -11.42
N ARG A 225 9.27 15.81 -12.50
CA ARG A 225 8.63 16.87 -13.29
C ARG A 225 7.33 17.34 -12.65
N ASP A 226 6.46 16.40 -12.29
CA ASP A 226 5.08 16.68 -11.94
C ASP A 226 4.87 16.82 -10.43
N TRP A 227 5.73 16.20 -9.61
CA TRP A 227 5.63 16.25 -8.14
C TRP A 227 6.78 16.99 -7.49
N LEU A 228 7.80 17.39 -8.27
CA LEU A 228 9.01 18.05 -7.80
C LEU A 228 9.74 17.24 -6.72
N LEU A 229 9.69 15.91 -6.83
CA LEU A 229 10.40 14.98 -5.94
C LEU A 229 11.67 14.51 -6.64
N ASP A 230 12.81 14.52 -5.95
CA ASP A 230 14.05 13.90 -6.44
C ASP A 230 13.96 12.37 -6.34
N LEU A 231 13.09 11.80 -7.18
CA LEU A 231 12.73 10.39 -7.23
C LEU A 231 12.92 9.90 -8.67
N PRO A 232 13.84 8.96 -8.92
CA PRO A 232 14.00 8.33 -10.23
C PRO A 232 12.70 7.66 -10.73
N ASP A 233 12.46 7.72 -12.05
CA ASP A 233 11.26 7.19 -12.69
C ASP A 233 11.16 5.65 -12.59
N ASP A 234 12.29 4.96 -12.48
CA ASP A 234 12.42 3.50 -12.36
C ASP A 234 12.13 2.95 -10.96
N GLU A 235 12.11 3.82 -9.95
CA GLU A 235 11.72 3.46 -8.58
C GLU A 235 10.19 3.49 -8.37
N VAL A 236 9.43 4.09 -9.30
CA VAL A 236 7.98 4.21 -9.22
C VAL A 236 7.29 3.23 -10.17
N THR A 237 6.42 2.41 -9.60
CA THR A 237 5.49 1.57 -10.36
C THR A 237 4.08 2.14 -10.27
N TRP A 238 3.38 2.17 -11.39
CA TRP A 238 1.98 2.57 -11.48
C TRP A 238 1.09 1.34 -11.54
N HIS A 239 0.05 1.30 -10.72
CA HIS A 239 -0.85 0.17 -10.62
C HIS A 239 -2.29 0.57 -10.92
N LEU A 240 -3.00 -0.21 -11.72
CA LEU A 240 -4.39 0.06 -12.07
C LEU A 240 -5.29 -0.23 -10.87
N MET A 241 -6.04 0.77 -10.42
CA MET A 241 -6.97 0.67 -9.30
C MET A 241 -8.42 0.50 -9.75
N ASP A 242 -8.82 1.17 -10.83
CA ASP A 242 -10.17 1.11 -11.40
C ASP A 242 -10.04 1.23 -12.93
N MET A 243 -10.60 0.28 -13.67
CA MET A 243 -10.57 0.31 -15.13
C MET A 243 -11.81 1.04 -15.65
N SER A 244 -11.59 2.07 -16.46
CA SER A 244 -12.69 2.69 -17.20
C SER A 244 -12.89 1.91 -18.48
N LEU A 245 -13.93 1.06 -18.53
CA LEU A 245 -14.36 0.48 -19.79
C LEU A 245 -14.84 1.63 -20.70
N PRO A 246 -14.47 1.65 -21.99
CA PRO A 246 -15.09 2.58 -22.93
C PRO A 246 -16.59 2.28 -22.94
N ASP A 247 -17.42 3.32 -22.81
CA ASP A 247 -18.87 3.19 -23.02
C ASP A 247 -19.08 2.58 -24.41
N ILE A 248 -19.57 1.34 -24.44
CA ILE A 248 -20.09 0.74 -25.67
C ILE A 248 -21.47 1.37 -25.86
N GLY A 249 -21.48 2.58 -26.41
CA GLY A 249 -22.66 3.38 -26.74
C GLY A 249 -22.65 3.77 -28.21
#